data_AF-A0A1V3WCF0-F1
#
_entry.id   AF-A0A1V3WCF0-F1
#
_cell.length_a   1.000
_cell.length_b   1.000
_cell.length_c   1.000
_cell.angle_alpha   90.00
_cell.angle_beta   90.00
_cell.angle_gamma   90.00
#
_symmetry.space_group_name_H-M   'P 1'
#
loop_
_entity.id
_entity.type
_entity.pdbx_description
1 polymer ?
#
loop_
_entity_poly.entity_id
_entity_poly.type
_entity_poly.pdbx_seq_one_letter_code
_entity_poly.pdbx_strand_id
1 'polypeptide(L)'
;MALGVGRGPAVALLTIPITIRFVPETFRINDRRIDYPGIAAAGFMLVSFVYGLSRLAHGPAAAAPLLVVGLAAGVFFVWWELRTDHPALDLRIFRAGPFNAAVIAGLAFNFLSAGLILILSYYATVVRGYSLTVLGVLLLLGAAVQAPAAVAAGRMMTRTSARATILLGLGLLAGATGVFATFGMGTSIVVIGVGIVVLTAGLGFIEPRRPVS
;
A
#
# COMPACT_ATOMS: atom_id res chain seq x y z
N MET A 1 -13.43 25.40 12.55
CA MET A 1 -12.49 24.73 11.62
C MET A 1 -12.53 23.22 11.89
N ALA A 2 -13.61 22.54 11.49
CA ALA A 2 -13.90 21.15 11.84
C ALA A 2 -14.78 20.48 10.77
N LEU A 3 -14.34 20.47 9.50
CA LEU A 3 -15.09 19.92 8.37
C LEU A 3 -14.19 19.04 7.47
N GLY A 4 -13.59 18.01 8.04
CA GLY A 4 -12.78 17.04 7.27
C GLY A 4 -13.13 15.56 7.50
N VAL A 5 -13.82 15.23 8.59
CA VAL A 5 -14.03 13.83 9.04
C VAL A 5 -15.31 13.20 8.46
N GLY A 6 -16.25 14.00 7.95
CA GLY A 6 -17.60 13.54 7.57
C GLY A 6 -17.74 12.78 6.24
N ARG A 7 -16.71 12.74 5.38
CA ARG A 7 -16.80 12.10 4.05
C ARG A 7 -16.20 10.70 3.98
N GLY A 8 -15.30 10.36 4.90
CA GLY A 8 -14.77 8.99 5.05
C GLY A 8 -15.86 7.92 5.23
N PRO A 9 -16.83 8.08 6.14
CA PRO A 9 -17.88 7.09 6.35
C PRO A 9 -18.85 6.96 5.16
N ALA A 10 -19.11 8.04 4.42
CA ALA A 10 -19.99 8.00 3.24
C ALA A 10 -19.38 7.21 2.08
N VAL A 11 -18.06 7.33 1.86
CA VAL A 11 -17.34 6.55 0.84
C VAL A 11 -17.23 5.07 1.26
N ALA A 12 -17.07 4.80 2.55
CA ALA A 12 -17.13 3.43 3.09
C ALA A 12 -18.51 2.80 2.90
N LEU A 13 -19.60 3.55 3.10
CA LEU A 13 -20.97 3.07 2.87
C LEU A 13 -21.25 2.80 1.38
N LEU A 14 -20.71 3.61 0.48
CA LEU A 14 -20.87 3.43 -0.98
C LEU A 14 -20.10 2.22 -1.53
N THR A 15 -19.01 1.81 -0.89
CA THR A 15 -18.19 0.68 -1.34
C THR A 15 -18.80 -0.67 -0.96
N ILE A 16 -19.63 -0.74 0.09
CA ILE A 16 -20.32 -1.98 0.52
C ILE A 16 -21.21 -2.57 -0.60
N PRO A 17 -22.17 -1.85 -1.21
CA PRO A 17 -23.04 -2.43 -2.25
C PRO A 17 -22.27 -2.79 -3.52
N ILE A 18 -21.21 -2.04 -3.85
CA ILE A 18 -20.32 -2.34 -4.99
C ILE A 18 -19.56 -3.64 -4.74
N THR A 19 -19.06 -3.84 -3.52
CA THR A 19 -18.33 -5.06 -3.13
C THR A 19 -19.25 -6.27 -3.21
N ILE A 20 -20.47 -6.19 -2.67
CA ILE A 20 -21.45 -7.29 -2.71
C ILE A 20 -21.88 -7.63 -4.15
N ARG A 21 -21.97 -6.62 -5.02
CA ARG A 21 -22.44 -6.81 -6.41
C ARG A 21 -21.36 -7.37 -7.34
N PHE A 22 -20.10 -6.97 -7.16
CA PHE A 22 -19.03 -7.21 -8.13
C PHE A 22 -17.91 -8.13 -7.66
N VAL A 23 -17.85 -8.48 -6.36
CA VAL A 23 -16.91 -9.49 -5.87
C VAL A 23 -17.61 -10.84 -5.90
N PRO A 24 -17.37 -11.72 -6.91
CA PRO A 24 -17.82 -13.10 -6.83
C PRO A 24 -17.19 -13.73 -5.58
N GLU A 25 -18.02 -14.26 -4.69
CA GLU A 25 -17.57 -15.04 -3.52
C GLU A 25 -16.69 -16.19 -4.03
N THR A 26 -15.37 -16.00 -3.99
CA THR A 26 -14.42 -17.00 -4.49
C THR A 26 -14.08 -18.03 -3.42
N PHE A 27 -14.89 -18.14 -2.37
CA PHE A 27 -14.69 -19.10 -1.29
C PHE A 27 -15.64 -20.28 -1.45
N ARG A 28 -15.10 -21.38 -1.96
CA ARG A 28 -15.58 -22.71 -1.59
C ARG A 28 -15.38 -22.84 -0.07
N ILE A 29 -16.45 -22.59 0.69
CA ILE A 29 -16.49 -22.88 2.12
C ILE A 29 -16.55 -24.41 2.24
N ASN A 30 -15.38 -25.03 2.34
CA ASN A 30 -15.28 -26.29 3.05
C ASN A 30 -15.53 -25.97 4.54
N ASP A 31 -16.11 -26.88 5.33
CA ASP A 31 -16.49 -26.75 6.75
C ASP A 31 -15.33 -26.39 7.72
N ARG A 32 -14.56 -25.33 7.45
CA ARG A 32 -13.51 -24.80 8.30
C ARG A 32 -14.14 -23.85 9.29
N ARG A 33 -14.06 -24.21 10.57
CA ARG A 33 -14.42 -23.34 11.69
C ARG A 33 -13.54 -22.08 11.64
N ILE A 34 -14.13 -20.92 11.95
CA ILE A 34 -13.42 -19.64 11.97
C ILE A 34 -12.47 -19.57 13.18
N ASP A 35 -11.21 -19.20 12.94
CA ASP A 35 -10.19 -19.02 13.98
C ASP A 35 -10.31 -17.64 14.64
N TYR A 36 -11.30 -17.48 15.53
CA TYR A 36 -11.51 -16.23 16.26
C TYR A 36 -10.29 -15.79 17.10
N PRO A 37 -9.58 -16.67 17.83
CA PRO A 37 -8.41 -16.26 18.61
C PRO A 37 -7.25 -15.80 17.73
N GLY A 38 -6.98 -16.48 16.61
CA GLY A 38 -5.96 -16.07 15.64
C GLY A 38 -6.29 -14.70 15.04
N ILE A 39 -7.52 -14.51 14.57
CA ILE A 39 -7.97 -13.23 13.99
C ILE A 39 -7.88 -12.09 15.01
N ALA A 40 -8.32 -12.33 16.26
CA ALA A 40 -8.23 -11.34 17.33
C ALA A 40 -6.78 -10.98 17.64
N ALA A 41 -5.89 -11.97 17.77
CA ALA A 41 -4.47 -11.75 18.04
C ALA A 41 -3.78 -10.96 16.91
N ALA A 42 -4.05 -11.31 15.65
CA ALA A 42 -3.54 -10.57 14.49
C ALA A 42 -4.06 -9.12 14.45
N GLY A 43 -5.35 -8.92 14.75
CA GLY A 43 -5.94 -7.59 14.85
C GLY A 43 -5.31 -6.74 15.97
N PHE A 44 -5.13 -7.32 17.15
CA PHE A 44 -4.47 -6.66 18.29
C PHE A 44 -3.00 -6.34 17.99
N MET A 45 -2.27 -7.26 17.37
CA MET A 45 -0.91 -7.03 16.89
C MET A 45 -0.88 -5.82 15.96
N LEU A 46 -1.71 -5.81 14.92
CA LEU A 46 -1.73 -4.74 13.92
C LEU A 46 -2.05 -3.38 14.55
N VAL A 47 -3.13 -3.29 15.33
CA VAL A 47 -3.56 -2.03 15.96
C VAL A 47 -2.49 -1.51 16.93
N SER A 48 -1.99 -2.37 17.82
CA SER A 48 -1.01 -1.97 18.83
C SER A 48 0.31 -1.55 18.19
N PHE A 49 0.74 -2.25 17.14
CA PHE A 49 1.99 -1.96 16.46
C PHE A 49 1.92 -0.65 15.65
N VAL A 50 0.86 -0.46 14.86
CA VAL A 50 0.65 0.78 14.09
C VAL A 50 0.48 1.99 15.01
N TYR A 51 -0.31 1.86 16.07
CA TYR A 51 -0.50 2.94 17.04
C TYR A 51 0.77 3.23 17.83
N GLY A 52 1.51 2.19 18.24
CA GLY A 52 2.82 2.32 18.89
C GLY A 52 3.82 3.08 18.02
N LEU A 53 3.87 2.78 16.72
CA LEU A 53 4.76 3.49 15.79
C LEU A 53 4.38 4.98 15.64
N SER A 54 3.10 5.30 15.63
CA SER A 54 2.61 6.70 15.64
C SER A 54 3.01 7.45 16.92
N ARG A 55 3.04 6.75 18.06
CA ARG A 55 3.45 7.34 19.36
C ARG A 55 4.94 7.60 19.45
N LEU A 56 5.76 7.03 18.56
CA LEU A 56 7.21 7.25 18.53
C LEU A 56 7.57 8.73 18.34
N ALA A 57 6.71 9.50 17.67
CA ALA A 57 6.84 10.96 17.55
C ALA A 57 6.80 11.72 18.90
N HIS A 58 6.23 11.11 19.95
CA HIS A 58 6.15 11.67 21.31
C HIS A 58 7.23 11.11 22.23
N GLY A 59 8.16 10.31 21.69
CA GLY A 59 9.28 9.72 22.40
C GLY A 59 9.17 8.20 22.60
N PRO A 60 10.31 7.51 22.84
CA PRO A 60 10.37 6.05 22.91
C PRO A 60 9.52 5.47 24.05
N ALA A 61 9.47 6.16 25.19
CA ALA A 61 8.72 5.71 26.37
C ALA A 61 7.21 5.62 26.13
N ALA A 62 6.65 6.50 25.28
CA ALA A 62 5.24 6.48 24.92
C ALA A 62 4.89 5.36 23.93
N ALA A 63 5.85 4.91 23.14
CA ALA A 63 5.68 3.89 22.10
C ALA A 63 6.01 2.47 22.59
N ALA A 64 7.03 2.33 23.44
CA ALA A 64 7.55 1.06 23.93
C ALA A 64 6.46 0.08 24.43
N PRO A 65 5.52 0.47 25.33
CA PRO A 65 4.53 -0.49 25.83
C PRO A 65 3.62 -1.03 24.71
N LEU A 66 3.22 -0.17 23.77
CA LEU A 66 2.36 -0.56 22.65
C LEU A 66 3.08 -1.47 21.66
N LEU A 67 4.36 -1.18 21.38
CA LEU A 67 5.19 -2.00 20.50
C LEU A 67 5.47 -3.38 21.13
N VAL A 68 5.75 -3.43 22.44
CA VAL A 68 5.95 -4.68 23.18
C VAL A 68 4.67 -5.52 23.18
N VAL A 69 3.51 -4.91 23.46
CA VAL A 69 2.21 -5.61 23.41
C VAL A 69 1.91 -6.11 22.01
N GLY A 70 2.14 -5.28 20.98
CA GLY A 70 1.95 -5.68 19.59
C GLY A 70 2.84 -6.86 19.20
N LEU A 71 4.11 -6.82 19.60
CA LEU A 71 5.07 -7.91 19.35
C LEU A 71 4.67 -9.19 20.10
N ALA A 72 4.25 -9.08 21.36
CA ALA A 72 3.77 -10.21 22.15
C ALA A 72 2.51 -10.85 21.53
N ALA A 73 1.55 -10.03 21.07
CA ALA A 73 0.37 -10.51 20.36
C ALA A 73 0.73 -11.20 19.03
N GLY A 74 1.73 -10.70 18.30
CA GLY A 74 2.23 -11.33 17.09
C GLY A 74 2.91 -12.68 17.35
N VAL A 75 3.73 -12.77 18.40
CA VAL A 75 4.34 -14.04 18.81
C VAL A 75 3.26 -15.04 19.24
N PHE A 76 2.26 -14.59 19.99
CA PHE A 76 1.11 -15.42 20.37
C PHE A 76 0.32 -15.88 19.14
N PHE A 77 0.08 -15.01 18.16
CA PHE A 77 -0.57 -15.34 16.91
C PHE A 77 0.17 -16.45 16.15
N VAL A 78 1.48 -16.28 15.95
CA VAL A 78 2.31 -17.31 15.27
C VAL A 78 2.27 -18.63 16.03
N TRP A 79 2.39 -18.59 17.35
CA TRP A 79 2.34 -19.78 18.19
C TRP A 79 0.98 -20.49 18.12
N TRP A 80 -0.11 -19.72 18.09
CA TRP A 80 -1.48 -20.22 17.99
C TRP A 80 -1.74 -20.86 16.63
N GLU A 81 -1.41 -20.17 15.54
CA GLU A 81 -1.64 -20.69 14.19
C GLU A 81 -0.84 -21.95 13.86
N LEU A 82 0.33 -22.13 14.48
CA LEU A 82 1.10 -23.37 14.34
C LEU A 82 0.47 -24.57 15.06
N ARG A 83 -0.50 -24.35 15.96
CA ARG A 83 -1.13 -25.40 16.78
C ARG A 83 -2.60 -25.64 16.48
N THR A 84 -3.29 -24.67 15.86
CA THR A 84 -4.72 -24.75 15.59
C THR A 84 -5.01 -25.65 14.37
N ASP A 85 -6.07 -26.46 14.46
CA ASP A 85 -6.50 -27.37 13.37
C ASP A 85 -7.09 -26.63 12.15
N HIS A 86 -7.61 -25.42 12.39
CA HIS A 86 -8.19 -24.53 11.38
C HIS A 86 -7.51 -23.15 11.40
N PRO A 87 -6.23 -23.04 11.02
CA PRO A 87 -5.49 -21.78 11.10
C PRO A 87 -6.07 -20.74 10.12
N ALA A 88 -6.12 -19.47 10.55
CA ALA A 88 -6.55 -18.37 9.69
C ALA A 88 -5.57 -18.14 8.52
N LEU A 89 -4.27 -18.28 8.77
CA LEU A 89 -3.19 -18.19 7.80
C LEU A 89 -2.31 -19.44 7.88
N ASP A 90 -2.08 -20.09 6.73
CA ASP A 90 -1.18 -21.23 6.68
C ASP A 90 0.28 -20.74 6.69
N LEU A 91 0.90 -20.72 7.87
CA LEU A 91 2.28 -20.27 8.04
C LEU A 91 3.32 -21.13 7.30
N ARG A 92 2.94 -22.32 6.81
CA ARG A 92 3.86 -23.20 6.07
C ARG A 92 4.27 -22.62 4.73
N ILE A 93 3.47 -21.71 4.15
CA ILE A 93 3.81 -21.00 2.90
C ILE A 93 5.07 -20.15 3.03
N PHE A 94 5.37 -19.65 4.24
CA PHE A 94 6.59 -18.88 4.53
C PHE A 94 7.86 -19.74 4.53
N ARG A 95 7.75 -21.07 4.39
CA ARG A 95 8.92 -21.92 4.12
C ARG A 95 9.38 -21.84 2.67
N ALA A 96 8.53 -21.37 1.76
CA ALA A 96 8.89 -21.21 0.36
C ALA A 96 9.67 -19.90 0.16
N GLY A 97 10.93 -20.01 -0.25
CA GLY A 97 11.78 -18.85 -0.59
C GLY A 97 11.12 -17.84 -1.54
N PRO A 98 10.47 -18.28 -2.64
CA PRO A 98 9.76 -17.37 -3.54
C PRO A 98 8.62 -16.58 -2.88
N PHE A 99 7.91 -17.19 -1.92
CA PHE A 99 6.84 -16.51 -1.19
C PHE A 99 7.40 -15.41 -0.28
N ASN A 100 8.46 -15.72 0.48
CA ASN A 100 9.13 -14.71 1.32
C ASN A 100 9.71 -13.57 0.49
N ALA A 101 10.32 -13.89 -0.65
CA ALA A 101 10.83 -12.87 -1.59
C ALA A 101 9.70 -11.95 -2.08
N ALA A 102 8.53 -12.50 -2.41
CA ALA A 102 7.37 -11.71 -2.80
C ALA A 102 6.84 -10.82 -1.66
N VAL A 103 6.76 -11.34 -0.43
CA VAL A 103 6.34 -10.56 0.76
C VAL A 103 7.31 -9.43 1.05
N ILE A 104 8.62 -9.69 1.07
CA ILE A 104 9.65 -8.68 1.33
C ILE A 104 9.67 -7.64 0.21
N ALA A 105 9.57 -8.05 -1.05
CA ALA A 105 9.50 -7.13 -2.18
C ALA A 105 8.26 -6.23 -2.11
N GLY A 106 7.10 -6.80 -1.77
CA GLY A 106 5.87 -6.02 -1.56
C GLY A 106 5.97 -5.04 -0.40
N LEU A 107 6.58 -5.44 0.71
CA LEU A 107 6.83 -4.57 1.86
C LEU A 107 7.78 -3.42 1.50
N ALA A 108 8.92 -3.73 0.88
CA ALA A 108 9.89 -2.73 0.45
C ALA A 108 9.27 -1.75 -0.54
N PHE A 109 8.49 -2.24 -1.50
CA PHE A 109 7.78 -1.42 -2.47
C PHE A 109 6.78 -0.47 -1.81
N ASN A 110 5.94 -0.96 -0.90
CA ASN A 110 4.96 -0.15 -0.18
C ASN A 110 5.64 0.93 0.68
N PHE A 111 6.72 0.54 1.37
CA PHE A 111 7.50 1.46 2.18
C PHE A 111 8.12 2.58 1.33
N LEU A 112 8.74 2.22 0.20
CA LEU A 112 9.36 3.18 -0.71
C LEU A 112 8.31 4.10 -1.37
N SER A 113 7.17 3.55 -1.77
CA SER A 113 6.05 4.31 -2.34
C SER A 113 5.48 5.32 -1.35
N ALA A 114 5.23 4.91 -0.10
CA ALA A 114 4.76 5.79 0.96
C ALA A 114 5.78 6.90 1.28
N GLY A 115 7.06 6.53 1.40
CA GLY A 115 8.15 7.49 1.63
C GLY A 115 8.28 8.52 0.51
N LEU A 116 8.15 8.09 -0.75
CA LEU A 116 8.24 8.97 -1.90
C LEU A 116 7.07 9.97 -1.98
N ILE A 117 5.85 9.51 -1.70
CA ILE A 117 4.67 10.39 -1.61
C ILE A 117 4.87 11.42 -0.49
N LEU A 118 5.42 11.01 0.65
CA LEU A 118 5.71 11.89 1.78
C LEU A 118 6.75 12.96 1.37
N ILE A 119 7.87 12.55 0.77
CA ILE A 119 8.92 13.47 0.30
C ILE A 119 8.37 14.47 -0.72
N LEU A 120 7.58 14.00 -1.70
CA LEU A 120 6.96 14.88 -2.70
C LEU A 120 5.96 15.85 -2.06
N SER A 121 5.16 15.38 -1.11
CA SER A 121 4.22 16.23 -0.36
C SER A 121 4.96 17.30 0.44
N TYR A 122 6.03 16.92 1.13
CA TYR A 122 6.88 17.84 1.88
C TYR A 122 7.56 18.85 0.96
N TYR A 123 8.12 18.41 -0.17
CA TYR A 123 8.72 19.30 -1.17
C TYR A 123 7.69 20.30 -1.72
N ALA A 124 6.50 19.83 -2.11
CA ALA A 124 5.46 20.70 -2.67
C ALA A 124 4.96 21.74 -1.64
N THR A 125 4.78 21.35 -0.38
CA THR A 125 4.18 22.23 0.64
C THR A 125 5.21 23.07 1.38
N VAL A 126 6.29 22.46 1.87
CA VAL A 126 7.27 23.13 2.74
C VAL A 126 8.36 23.83 1.93
N VAL A 127 8.87 23.20 0.86
CA VAL A 127 9.94 23.81 0.05
C VAL A 127 9.37 24.77 -1.00
N ARG A 128 8.29 24.37 -1.67
CA ARG A 128 7.68 25.16 -2.76
C ARG A 128 6.56 26.09 -2.31
N GLY A 129 6.05 25.94 -1.10
CA GLY A 129 4.96 26.76 -0.58
C GLY A 129 3.64 26.58 -1.33
N TYR A 130 3.46 25.49 -2.08
CA TYR A 130 2.20 25.24 -2.79
C TYR A 130 1.07 24.99 -1.80
N SER A 131 -0.13 25.47 -2.15
CA SER A 131 -1.33 25.22 -1.36
C SER A 131 -1.70 23.74 -1.36
N LEU A 132 -2.38 23.29 -0.31
CA LEU A 132 -2.88 21.91 -0.22
C LEU A 132 -3.80 21.53 -1.39
N THR A 133 -4.51 22.51 -1.97
CA THR A 133 -5.35 22.28 -3.16
C THR A 133 -4.52 21.85 -4.35
N VAL A 134 -3.37 22.49 -4.58
CA VAL A 134 -2.47 22.13 -5.69
C VAL A 134 -1.88 20.74 -5.46
N LEU A 135 -1.43 20.44 -4.24
CA LEU A 135 -0.99 19.09 -3.89
C LEU A 135 -2.09 18.05 -4.15
N GLY A 136 -3.33 18.35 -3.74
CA GLY A 136 -4.49 17.49 -3.98
C GLY A 136 -4.71 17.21 -5.47
N VAL A 137 -4.62 18.23 -6.32
CA VAL A 137 -4.72 18.07 -7.79
C VAL A 137 -3.58 17.22 -8.34
N LEU A 138 -2.35 17.41 -7.88
CA LEU A 138 -1.20 16.59 -8.29
C LEU A 138 -1.36 15.11 -7.89
N LEU A 139 -1.89 14.85 -6.69
CA LEU A 139 -2.19 13.49 -6.23
C LEU A 139 -3.33 12.86 -7.03
N LEU A 140 -4.38 13.63 -7.34
CA LEU A 140 -5.49 13.17 -8.19
C LEU A 140 -5.00 12.84 -9.61
N LEU A 141 -4.14 13.67 -10.18
CA LEU A 141 -3.51 13.42 -11.47
C LEU A 141 -2.69 12.12 -11.42
N GLY A 142 -1.90 11.95 -10.36
CA GLY A 142 -1.14 10.73 -10.12
C GLY A 142 -2.03 9.48 -10.10
N ALA A 143 -3.13 9.52 -9.34
CA ALA A 143 -4.09 8.42 -9.24
C ALA A 143 -4.81 8.15 -10.59
N ALA A 144 -5.17 9.20 -11.32
CA ALA A 144 -5.82 9.11 -12.63
C ALA A 144 -4.92 8.43 -13.68
N VAL A 145 -3.60 8.52 -13.55
CA VAL A 145 -2.64 7.82 -14.40
C VAL A 145 -2.34 6.41 -13.89
N GLN A 146 -2.22 6.24 -12.57
CA GLN A 146 -1.88 4.95 -11.96
C GLN A 146 -2.92 3.87 -12.25
N ALA A 147 -4.21 4.19 -12.14
CA ALA A 147 -5.26 3.19 -12.30
C ALA A 147 -5.32 2.59 -13.73
N PRO A 148 -5.32 3.39 -14.82
CA PRO A 148 -5.18 2.87 -16.18
C PRO A 148 -3.87 2.11 -16.40
N ALA A 149 -2.75 2.61 -15.89
CA ALA A 149 -1.46 1.95 -16.02
C ALA A 149 -1.47 0.56 -15.38
N ALA A 150 -2.06 0.41 -14.18
CA ALA A 150 -2.19 -0.87 -13.49
C ALA A 150 -3.05 -1.89 -14.26
N VAL A 151 -4.13 -1.45 -14.90
CA VAL A 151 -4.95 -2.31 -15.75
C VAL A 151 -4.21 -2.71 -17.03
N ALA A 152 -3.51 -1.76 -17.66
CA ALA A 152 -2.69 -2.03 -18.85
C ALA A 152 -1.57 -3.02 -18.53
N ALA A 153 -0.91 -2.86 -17.39
CA ALA A 153 0.12 -3.77 -16.91
C ALA A 153 -0.41 -5.18 -16.69
N GLY A 154 -1.58 -5.32 -16.06
CA GLY A 154 -2.25 -6.61 -15.89
C GLY A 154 -2.51 -7.31 -17.23
N ARG A 155 -2.99 -6.59 -18.24
CA ARG A 155 -3.17 -7.12 -19.60
C ARG A 155 -1.85 -7.47 -20.29
N MET A 156 -0.80 -6.70 -20.07
CA MET A 156 0.51 -6.93 -20.67
C MET A 156 1.23 -8.14 -20.06
N MET A 157 1.07 -8.37 -18.76
CA MET A 157 1.56 -9.57 -18.10
C MET A 157 0.93 -10.85 -18.67
N THR A 158 -0.37 -10.82 -18.97
CA THR A 158 -1.08 -11.99 -19.49
C THR A 158 -0.80 -12.22 -20.97
N ARG A 159 -0.59 -11.15 -21.76
CA ARG A 159 -0.38 -11.26 -23.22
C ARG A 159 1.08 -11.38 -23.65
N THR A 160 2.02 -10.77 -22.94
CA THR A 160 3.43 -10.68 -23.38
C THR A 160 4.35 -11.43 -22.42
N SER A 161 4.63 -10.85 -21.25
CA SER A 161 5.51 -11.45 -20.24
C SER A 161 5.47 -10.64 -18.96
N ALA A 162 5.36 -11.31 -17.81
CA ALA A 162 5.52 -10.69 -16.50
C ALA A 162 6.84 -9.93 -16.35
N ARG A 163 7.93 -10.46 -16.93
CA ARG A 163 9.27 -9.86 -16.85
C ARG A 163 9.35 -8.54 -17.60
N ALA A 164 8.78 -8.47 -18.81
CA ALA A 164 8.78 -7.25 -19.61
C ALA A 164 7.96 -6.13 -18.93
N THR A 165 6.83 -6.49 -18.31
CA THR A 165 6.01 -5.56 -17.53
C THR A 165 6.75 -4.95 -16.36
N ILE A 166 7.44 -5.78 -15.58
CA ILE A 166 8.23 -5.31 -14.42
C ILE A 166 9.39 -4.43 -14.89
N LEU A 167 10.10 -4.81 -15.96
CA LEU A 167 11.21 -4.01 -16.50
C LEU A 167 10.75 -2.65 -17.01
N LEU A 168 9.59 -2.56 -17.66
CA LEU A 168 9.00 -1.29 -18.08
C LEU A 168 8.63 -0.41 -16.87
N GLY A 169 8.01 -0.99 -15.85
CA GLY A 169 7.71 -0.28 -14.61
C GLY A 169 8.97 0.27 -13.93
N LEU A 170 10.01 -0.57 -13.80
CA LEU A 170 11.31 -0.15 -13.26
C LEU A 170 11.99 0.93 -14.10
N GLY A 171 11.91 0.84 -15.43
CA GLY A 171 12.43 1.87 -16.34
C GLY A 171 11.72 3.22 -16.17
N LEU A 172 10.40 3.21 -16.03
CA LEU A 172 9.61 4.41 -15.73
C LEU A 172 9.98 4.99 -14.36
N LEU A 173 10.14 4.16 -13.33
CA LEU A 173 10.60 4.63 -12.02
C LEU A 173 11.99 5.27 -12.09
N ALA A 174 12.95 4.65 -12.77
CA ALA A 174 14.28 5.20 -12.98
C ALA A 174 14.22 6.55 -13.72
N GLY A 175 13.37 6.65 -14.75
CA GLY A 175 13.12 7.90 -15.47
C GLY A 175 12.52 8.99 -14.55
N ALA A 176 11.55 8.63 -13.70
CA ALA A 176 10.98 9.54 -12.72
C ALA A 176 12.03 10.03 -11.71
N THR A 177 12.92 9.14 -11.23
CA THR A 177 14.04 9.53 -10.37
C THR A 177 14.98 10.51 -11.08
N GLY A 178 15.25 10.32 -12.37
CA GLY A 178 16.02 11.26 -13.17
C GLY A 178 15.36 12.65 -13.27
N VAL A 179 14.04 12.70 -13.44
CA VAL A 179 13.27 13.97 -13.41
C VAL A 179 13.34 14.61 -12.01
N PHE A 180 13.21 13.82 -10.94
CA PHE A 180 13.31 14.33 -9.57
C PHE A 180 14.71 14.86 -9.23
N ALA A 181 15.77 14.31 -9.84
CA ALA A 181 17.13 14.85 -9.67
C ALA A 181 17.27 16.28 -10.20
N THR A 182 16.38 16.72 -11.10
CA THR A 182 16.35 18.11 -11.61
C THR A 182 15.55 19.07 -10.73
N PHE A 183 14.95 18.60 -9.64
CA PHE A 183 14.12 19.43 -8.78
C PHE A 183 15.00 20.40 -7.97
N GLY A 184 14.86 21.69 -8.29
CA GLY A 184 15.36 22.81 -7.50
C GLY A 184 14.28 23.85 -7.19
N MET A 185 14.68 24.93 -6.52
CA MET A 185 13.78 26.02 -6.10
C MET A 185 13.04 26.70 -7.27
N GLY A 186 13.60 26.68 -8.48
CA GLY A 186 13.00 27.27 -9.69
C GLY A 186 12.19 26.33 -10.59
N THR A 187 12.07 25.05 -10.24
CA THR A 187 11.40 24.03 -11.08
C THR A 187 9.96 24.41 -11.42
N SER A 188 9.54 24.30 -12.68
CA SER A 188 8.14 24.55 -13.06
C SER A 188 7.21 23.48 -12.51
N ILE A 189 5.97 23.87 -12.17
CA ILE A 189 4.91 22.93 -11.76
C ILE A 189 4.63 21.86 -12.83
N VAL A 190 4.85 22.19 -14.11
CA VAL A 190 4.69 21.24 -15.22
C VAL A 190 5.71 20.12 -15.13
N VAL A 191 6.97 20.43 -14.79
CA VAL A 191 8.03 19.42 -14.62
C VAL A 191 7.72 18.52 -13.44
N ILE A 192 7.18 19.09 -12.35
CA ILE A 192 6.72 18.32 -11.19
C ILE A 192 5.56 17.39 -11.58
N GLY A 193 4.58 17.91 -12.33
CA GLY A 193 3.45 17.13 -12.85
C GLY A 193 3.91 15.97 -13.74
N VAL A 194 4.83 16.23 -14.68
CA VAL A 194 5.41 15.18 -15.53
C VAL A 194 6.13 14.13 -14.69
N GLY A 195 6.95 14.54 -13.70
CA GLY A 195 7.62 13.61 -12.80
C GLY A 195 6.64 12.72 -12.03
N ILE A 196 5.53 13.30 -11.55
CA ILE A 196 4.45 12.55 -10.88
C ILE A 196 3.78 11.58 -11.86
N VAL A 197 3.46 12.00 -13.08
CA VAL A 197 2.84 11.14 -14.10
C VAL A 197 3.73 9.95 -14.44
N VAL A 198 5.02 10.18 -14.68
CA VAL A 198 5.99 9.11 -14.98
C VAL A 198 6.13 8.17 -13.78
N LEU A 199 6.21 8.73 -12.57
CA LEU A 199 6.28 7.96 -11.34
C LEU A 199 5.05 7.06 -11.18
N THR A 200 3.84 7.62 -11.23
CA THR A 200 2.62 6.86 -10.94
C THR A 200 2.26 5.90 -12.06
N ALA A 201 2.65 6.19 -13.30
CA ALA A 201 2.63 5.20 -14.37
C ALA A 201 3.54 4.01 -14.02
N GLY A 202 4.81 4.27 -13.65
CA GLY A 202 5.76 3.24 -13.25
C GLY A 202 5.27 2.36 -12.09
N LEU A 203 4.71 2.99 -11.05
CA LEU A 203 4.08 2.28 -9.92
C LEU A 203 2.91 1.41 -10.38
N GLY A 204 2.06 1.91 -11.29
CA GLY A 204 0.98 1.11 -11.87
C GLY A 204 1.47 -0.13 -12.60
N PHE A 205 2.60 -0.05 -13.32
CA PHE A 205 3.20 -1.20 -13.99
C PHE A 205 3.78 -2.26 -13.04
N ILE A 206 4.18 -1.86 -11.83
CA ILE A 206 4.71 -2.76 -10.79
C ILE A 206 3.60 -3.37 -9.94
N GLU A 207 2.46 -2.69 -9.81
CA GLU A 207 1.23 -3.20 -9.17
C GLU A 207 0.12 -3.53 -10.19
N PRO A 208 0.34 -4.54 -11.05
CA PRO A 208 -0.61 -4.90 -12.08
C PRO A 208 -1.89 -5.43 -11.44
N ARG A 209 -3.01 -4.78 -11.79
CA ARG A 209 -4.34 -5.27 -11.42
C ARG A 209 -4.74 -6.32 -12.44
N ARG A 210 -4.91 -7.57 -12.00
CA ARG A 210 -5.44 -8.61 -12.88
C ARG A 210 -6.82 -8.17 -13.39
N PRO A 211 -7.05 -8.13 -14.71
CA PRO A 211 -8.39 -7.92 -15.23
C PRO A 211 -9.27 -9.07 -14.74
N VAL A 212 -10.43 -8.76 -14.18
CA VAL A 212 -11.45 -9.78 -13.89
C VAL A 212 -11.97 -10.24 -15.26
N SER A 213 -11.61 -11.46 -15.65
CA SER A 213 -12.13 -12.15 -16.84
C SER A 213 -12.70 -13.49 -16.43
#